data_AF-A0A7W6L5J6-F1
#
_entry.id   AF-A0A7W6L5J6-F1
#
_cell.length_a   1.000
_cell.length_b   1.000
_cell.length_c   1.000
_cell.angle_alpha   90.00
_cell.angle_beta   90.00
_cell.angle_gamma   90.00
#
_symmetry.space_group_name_H-M   'P 1'
#
loop_
_entity.id
_entity.type
_entity.pdbx_description
1 polymer ?
#
loop_
_entity_poly.entity_id
_entity_poly.type
_entity_poly.pdbx_seq_one_letter_code
_entity_poly.pdbx_strand_id
1 'polypeptide(L)'
;MAWKQMVTASTMMAGLLACNAAWADHVDMRIVRDYPAGSPAIAQIHTWLQQQSRLSTQPKQMPPPASAAELGAVRTSMTSFDNPLGTRTDAAGNAAPLPAHGKPRDVVSVEACHAGTRYRWDYVWQTATPSGWRLQSYRQ
;
A
#
# COMPACT_ATOMS: atom_id res chain seq x y z
N MET A 1 25.61 -37.61 70.93
CA MET A 1 25.12 -38.52 69.88
C MET A 1 24.88 -37.68 68.63
N ALA A 2 25.53 -38.06 67.53
CA ALA A 2 25.47 -37.36 66.26
C ALA A 2 24.16 -37.67 65.53
N TRP A 3 23.54 -36.67 64.91
CA TRP A 3 22.71 -36.92 63.72
C TRP A 3 23.05 -35.87 62.66
N LYS A 4 23.67 -36.36 61.59
CA LYS A 4 24.02 -35.68 60.34
C LYS A 4 22.87 -35.79 59.33
N GLN A 5 22.65 -34.70 58.58
CA GLN A 5 22.18 -34.66 57.17
C GLN A 5 20.72 -35.11 56.93
N MET A 6 19.93 -34.46 56.06
CA MET A 6 20.23 -34.06 54.69
C MET A 6 19.49 -32.78 54.32
N VAL A 7 20.24 -31.84 53.74
CA VAL A 7 19.68 -30.75 52.91
C VAL A 7 19.36 -31.36 51.56
N THR A 8 18.08 -31.55 51.24
CA THR A 8 17.64 -31.90 49.89
C THR A 8 17.58 -30.61 49.08
N ALA A 9 18.68 -30.30 48.39
CA ALA A 9 18.72 -29.24 47.40
C ALA A 9 17.93 -29.69 46.15
N SER A 10 16.66 -29.31 46.08
CA SER A 10 15.86 -29.46 44.86
C SER A 10 16.19 -28.32 43.90
N THR A 11 17.15 -28.54 43.00
CA THR A 11 17.36 -27.69 41.83
C THR A 11 16.18 -27.84 40.88
N MET A 12 15.17 -26.98 41.00
CA MET A 12 14.20 -26.78 39.92
C MET A 12 14.89 -25.96 38.82
N MET A 13 15.38 -26.64 37.78
CA MET A 13 15.66 -25.97 36.52
C MET A 13 14.33 -25.49 35.93
N ALA A 14 14.01 -24.22 36.15
CA ALA A 14 13.01 -23.55 35.34
C ALA A 14 13.60 -23.39 33.93
N GLY A 15 13.17 -24.27 33.01
CA GLY A 15 13.50 -24.14 31.60
C GLY A 15 13.06 -22.77 31.10
N LEU A 16 14.01 -21.93 30.72
CA LEU A 16 13.76 -20.73 29.94
C LEU A 16 13.17 -21.19 28.60
N LEU A 17 11.85 -21.20 28.52
CA LEU A 17 11.14 -21.18 27.25
C LEU A 17 11.46 -19.81 26.62
N ALA A 18 12.60 -19.73 25.93
CA ALA A 18 12.81 -18.69 24.95
C ALA A 18 11.67 -18.86 23.94
N CYS A 19 10.65 -18.02 24.05
CA CYS A 19 9.69 -17.82 22.98
C CYS A 19 10.52 -17.36 21.78
N ASN A 20 10.86 -18.30 20.90
CA ASN A 20 11.24 -17.96 19.54
C ASN A 20 10.00 -17.34 18.92
N ALA A 21 9.79 -16.05 19.14
CA ALA A 21 8.99 -15.26 18.24
C ALA A 21 9.70 -15.43 16.90
N ALA A 22 9.17 -16.31 16.05
CA ALA A 22 9.55 -16.32 14.66
C ALA A 22 9.17 -14.93 14.17
N TRP A 23 10.17 -14.06 14.02
CA TRP A 23 9.99 -12.80 13.33
C TRP A 23 9.57 -13.23 11.94
N ALA A 24 8.28 -13.11 11.63
CA ALA A 24 7.87 -13.19 10.25
C ALA A 24 8.63 -12.07 9.57
N ASP A 25 9.56 -12.41 8.68
CA ASP A 25 10.26 -11.42 7.89
C ASP A 25 9.20 -10.61 7.11
N HIS A 26 9.28 -9.29 7.13
CA HIS A 26 8.38 -8.41 6.37
C HIS A 26 9.16 -7.70 5.27
N VAL A 27 8.50 -7.42 4.14
CA VAL A 27 9.07 -6.72 2.99
C VAL A 27 8.15 -5.63 2.47
N ASP A 28 8.78 -4.59 1.93
CA ASP A 28 8.09 -3.59 1.13
C ASP A 28 7.93 -4.11 -0.31
N MET A 29 6.74 -3.96 -0.86
CA MET A 29 6.43 -4.37 -2.22
C MET A 29 6.07 -3.16 -3.07
N ARG A 30 6.60 -3.12 -4.29
CA ARG A 30 6.23 -2.12 -5.30
C ARG A 30 5.81 -2.81 -6.59
N ILE A 31 4.59 -2.53 -7.03
CA ILE A 31 4.04 -3.01 -8.31
C ILE A 31 3.94 -1.82 -9.24
N VAL A 32 4.52 -1.92 -10.43
CA VAL A 32 4.45 -0.88 -11.47
C VAL A 32 3.72 -1.47 -12.68
N ARG A 33 2.79 -0.69 -13.26
CA ARG A 33 2.05 -1.07 -14.46
C ARG A 33 2.03 0.08 -15.45
N ASP A 34 2.28 -0.24 -16.72
CA ASP A 34 2.22 0.68 -17.83
C ASP A 34 0.98 0.36 -18.68
N TYR A 35 0.17 1.40 -18.96
CA TYR A 35 -1.06 1.31 -19.73
C TYR A 35 -0.94 2.21 -20.97
N PRO A 36 -1.04 1.65 -22.18
CA PRO A 36 -1.00 2.44 -23.39
C PRO A 36 -2.26 3.30 -23.52
N ALA A 37 -2.11 4.45 -24.20
CA ALA A 37 -3.22 5.34 -24.51
C ALA A 37 -4.34 4.60 -25.26
N GLY A 38 -5.59 4.89 -24.91
CA GLY A 38 -6.76 4.24 -25.52
C GLY A 38 -7.06 2.84 -24.99
N SER A 39 -6.25 2.27 -24.08
CA SER A 39 -6.61 1.00 -23.46
C SER A 39 -7.83 1.15 -22.53
N PRO A 40 -8.65 0.09 -22.33
CA PRO A 40 -9.80 0.14 -21.44
C PRO A 40 -9.45 0.52 -19.99
N ALA A 41 -8.21 0.23 -19.56
CA ALA A 41 -7.70 0.59 -18.25
C ALA A 41 -7.62 2.11 -18.05
N ILE A 42 -7.39 2.91 -19.10
CA ILE A 42 -7.31 4.37 -19.00
C ILE A 42 -8.65 4.95 -18.53
N ALA A 43 -9.78 4.43 -19.03
CA ALA A 43 -11.11 4.88 -18.59
C ALA A 43 -11.37 4.56 -17.11
N GLN A 44 -10.89 3.41 -16.64
CA GLN A 44 -11.03 3.01 -15.24
C GLN A 44 -10.15 3.87 -14.32
N ILE A 45 -8.90 4.15 -14.72
CA ILE A 45 -7.98 5.05 -14.00
C ILE A 45 -8.55 6.47 -13.94
N HIS A 46 -9.06 6.98 -15.06
CA HIS A 46 -9.71 8.30 -15.13
C HIS A 46 -10.90 8.40 -14.18
N THR A 47 -11.77 7.39 -14.20
CA THR A 47 -12.93 7.32 -13.29
C THR A 47 -12.50 7.35 -11.83
N TRP A 48 -11.47 6.57 -11.47
CA TRP A 48 -10.91 6.56 -10.12
C TRP A 48 -10.38 7.95 -9.73
N LEU A 49 -9.61 8.61 -10.59
CA LEU A 49 -9.08 9.96 -10.32
C LEU A 49 -10.20 10.99 -10.12
N GLN A 50 -11.26 10.93 -10.94
CA GLN A 50 -12.43 11.80 -10.79
C GLN A 50 -13.18 11.55 -9.48
N GLN A 51 -13.32 10.29 -9.07
CA GLN A 51 -13.93 9.95 -7.79
C GLN A 51 -13.10 10.52 -6.64
N GLN A 52 -11.77 10.32 -6.66
CA GLN A 52 -10.89 10.86 -5.63
C GLN A 52 -10.98 12.38 -5.57
N SER A 53 -10.91 13.09 -6.70
CA SER A 53 -10.92 14.56 -6.72
C SER A 53 -12.22 15.19 -6.19
N ARG A 54 -13.32 14.43 -6.16
CA ARG A 54 -14.63 14.91 -5.69
C ARG A 54 -14.85 14.69 -4.19
N LEU A 55 -14.01 13.92 -3.51
CA LEU A 55 -14.16 13.69 -2.08
C LEU A 55 -13.88 15.00 -1.31
N SER A 56 -14.79 15.37 -0.42
CA SER A 56 -14.71 16.59 0.43
C SER A 56 -13.47 16.66 1.31
N THR A 57 -12.83 15.51 1.48
CA THR A 57 -11.68 15.30 2.35
C THR A 57 -10.34 15.34 1.58
N GLN A 58 -10.37 15.61 0.27
CA GLN A 58 -9.17 15.96 -0.48
C GLN A 58 -8.85 17.45 -0.35
N PRO A 59 -7.56 17.83 -0.48
CA PRO A 59 -7.21 19.22 -0.74
C PRO A 59 -7.86 19.68 -2.05
N LYS A 60 -8.20 20.97 -2.11
CA LYS A 60 -8.68 21.60 -3.35
C LYS A 60 -7.54 21.56 -4.37
N GLN A 61 -7.68 20.70 -5.36
CA GLN A 61 -6.74 20.52 -6.45
C GLN A 61 -7.42 20.82 -7.79
N MET A 62 -6.61 20.99 -8.83
CA MET A 62 -7.14 21.04 -10.19
C MET A 62 -7.76 19.67 -10.51
N PRO A 63 -8.97 19.63 -11.10
CA PRO A 63 -9.58 18.37 -11.47
C PRO A 63 -8.66 17.63 -12.48
N PRO A 64 -8.70 16.29 -12.49
CA PRO A 64 -8.12 15.52 -13.58
C PRO A 64 -8.66 16.01 -14.94
N PRO A 65 -7.94 15.74 -16.05
CA PRO A 65 -8.40 16.08 -17.39
C PRO A 65 -9.86 15.67 -17.64
N ALA A 66 -10.56 16.41 -18.50
CA ALA A 66 -12.02 16.26 -18.64
C ALA A 66 -12.39 14.90 -19.26
N SER A 67 -11.57 14.41 -20.17
CA SER A 67 -11.74 13.12 -20.83
C SER A 67 -10.64 12.13 -20.44
N ALA A 68 -10.96 10.83 -20.47
CA ALA A 68 -9.97 9.78 -20.25
C ALA A 68 -8.87 9.78 -21.33
N ALA A 69 -9.21 10.19 -22.56
CA ALA A 69 -8.25 10.27 -23.67
C ALA A 69 -7.13 11.29 -23.42
N GLU A 70 -7.43 12.38 -22.70
CA GLU A 70 -6.46 13.41 -22.30
C GLU A 70 -5.44 12.92 -21.25
N LEU A 71 -5.63 11.75 -20.64
CA LEU A 71 -4.56 11.14 -19.83
C LEU A 71 -3.43 10.59 -20.71
N GLY A 72 -3.72 10.21 -21.96
CA GLY A 72 -2.75 9.57 -22.85
C GLY A 72 -2.23 8.24 -22.29
N ALA A 73 -0.92 8.04 -22.34
CA ALA A 73 -0.29 6.86 -21.75
C ALA A 73 -0.13 7.04 -20.23
N VAL A 74 -0.41 5.99 -19.46
CA VAL A 74 -0.43 6.07 -17.99
C VAL A 74 0.47 5.01 -17.37
N ARG A 75 1.30 5.40 -16.41
CA ARG A 75 2.02 4.51 -15.51
C ARG A 75 1.40 4.61 -14.12
N THR A 76 1.08 3.48 -13.52
CA THR A 76 0.70 3.43 -12.10
C THR A 76 1.77 2.70 -11.30
N SER A 77 2.00 3.13 -10.06
CA SER A 77 2.75 2.34 -9.09
C SER A 77 2.03 2.27 -7.77
N MET A 78 1.90 1.07 -7.23
CA MET A 78 1.40 0.80 -5.88
C MET A 78 2.56 0.33 -5.03
N THR A 79 2.84 1.03 -3.94
CA THR A 79 3.79 0.60 -2.92
C THR A 79 3.01 0.21 -1.68
N SER A 80 3.15 -1.03 -1.25
CA SER A 80 2.64 -1.50 0.03
C SER A 80 3.80 -1.79 0.99
N PHE A 81 3.64 -1.37 2.23
CA PHE A 81 4.67 -1.50 3.26
C PHE A 81 4.35 -2.66 4.18
N ASP A 82 5.39 -3.21 4.81
CA ASP A 82 5.25 -4.16 5.91
C ASP A 82 4.38 -5.38 5.54
N ASN A 83 4.70 -6.04 4.43
CA ASN A 83 3.99 -7.24 4.00
C ASN A 83 4.75 -8.50 4.47
N PRO A 84 4.08 -9.49 5.09
CA PRO A 84 4.75 -10.72 5.49
C PRO A 84 5.39 -11.45 4.31
N LEU A 85 6.59 -11.98 4.49
CA LEU A 85 7.24 -12.84 3.50
C LEU A 85 6.31 -14.02 3.17
N GLY A 86 6.20 -14.32 1.88
CA GLY A 86 5.33 -15.40 1.38
C GLY A 86 3.89 -14.97 1.07
N THR A 87 3.42 -13.79 1.50
CA THR A 87 2.14 -13.23 1.04
C THR A 87 2.28 -12.47 -0.29
N ARG A 88 3.27 -12.86 -1.11
CA ARG A 88 3.41 -12.36 -2.48
C ARG A 88 2.29 -12.98 -3.31
N THR A 89 1.06 -12.51 -3.09
CA THR A 89 0.05 -12.58 -4.12
C THR A 89 0.50 -11.58 -5.17
N ASP A 90 1.15 -12.11 -6.21
CA ASP A 90 0.97 -11.65 -7.57
C ASP A 90 -0.54 -11.55 -7.87
N ALA A 91 -1.17 -10.51 -7.34
CA ALA A 91 -2.50 -10.05 -7.71
C ALA A 91 -2.46 -9.42 -9.12
N ALA A 92 -1.80 -10.12 -10.04
CA ALA A 92 -2.01 -10.03 -11.47
C ALA A 92 -3.44 -10.47 -11.85
N GLY A 93 -4.13 -11.19 -10.96
CA GLY A 93 -5.54 -11.54 -11.15
C GLY A 93 -6.51 -10.39 -10.85
N ASN A 94 -7.02 -9.74 -11.90
CA ASN A 94 -8.32 -9.06 -11.96
C ASN A 94 -8.63 -7.87 -11.02
N ALA A 95 -7.68 -7.36 -10.24
CA ALA A 95 -7.90 -6.11 -9.52
C ALA A 95 -7.98 -4.92 -10.51
N ALA A 96 -8.94 -4.02 -10.30
CA ALA A 96 -9.03 -2.76 -11.03
C ALA A 96 -7.66 -2.06 -11.08
N PRO A 97 -7.32 -1.28 -12.13
CA PRO A 97 -6.01 -0.68 -12.33
C PRO A 97 -5.48 0.10 -11.13
N LEU A 98 -6.40 0.60 -10.29
CA LEU A 98 -6.14 1.26 -9.02
C LEU A 98 -7.03 0.67 -7.91
N PRO A 99 -6.48 0.46 -6.71
CA PRO A 99 -7.22 -0.14 -5.61
C PRO A 99 -8.25 0.82 -5.01
N ALA A 100 -9.42 0.30 -4.63
CA ALA A 100 -10.43 1.07 -3.88
C ALA A 100 -10.01 1.32 -2.43
N HIS A 101 -9.29 0.36 -1.83
CA HIS A 101 -8.82 0.39 -0.45
C HIS A 101 -7.33 0.05 -0.36
N GLY A 102 -6.67 0.53 0.68
CA GLY A 102 -5.26 0.24 0.97
C GLY A 102 -5.04 -0.19 2.42
N LYS A 103 -3.79 -0.50 2.74
CA LYS A 103 -3.28 -0.65 4.11
C LYS A 103 -2.66 0.67 4.59
N PRO A 104 -2.48 0.88 5.90
CA PRO A 104 -1.83 2.09 6.42
C PRO A 104 -0.50 2.36 5.69
N ARG A 105 -0.30 3.60 5.25
CA ARG A 105 0.91 4.08 4.56
C ARG A 105 1.11 3.57 3.13
N ASP A 106 0.21 2.74 2.60
CA ASP A 106 0.27 2.39 1.17
C ASP A 106 0.26 3.64 0.30
N VAL A 107 0.98 3.59 -0.81
CA VAL A 107 1.12 4.70 -1.75
C VAL A 107 0.64 4.27 -3.12
N VAL A 108 -0.20 5.09 -3.75
CA VAL A 108 -0.56 4.99 -5.17
C VAL A 108 -0.03 6.21 -5.89
N SER A 109 0.83 5.99 -6.89
CA SER A 109 1.25 7.02 -7.85
C SER A 109 0.61 6.76 -9.20
N VAL A 110 0.09 7.82 -9.82
CA VAL A 110 -0.43 7.81 -11.20
C VAL A 110 0.32 8.86 -11.98
N GLU A 111 1.03 8.45 -13.02
CA GLU A 111 1.73 9.33 -13.96
C GLU A 111 1.06 9.21 -15.32
N ALA A 112 0.66 10.33 -15.91
CA ALA A 112 -0.03 10.37 -17.19
C ALA A 112 0.69 11.34 -18.13
N CYS A 113 0.76 11.01 -19.42
CA CYS A 113 1.37 11.90 -20.41
C CYS A 113 0.55 11.94 -21.70
N HIS A 114 0.16 13.16 -22.08
CA HIS A 114 -0.58 13.44 -23.30
C HIS A 114 -0.08 14.73 -23.94
N ALA A 115 0.21 14.69 -25.24
CA ALA A 115 0.60 15.85 -26.05
C ALA A 115 1.70 16.75 -25.43
N GLY A 116 2.67 16.15 -24.73
CA GLY A 116 3.78 16.89 -24.09
C GLY A 116 3.49 17.36 -22.65
N THR A 117 2.24 17.31 -22.19
CA THR A 117 1.87 17.58 -20.79
C THR A 117 2.05 16.33 -19.95
N ARG A 118 2.55 16.47 -18.72
CA ARG A 118 2.80 15.35 -17.79
C ARG A 118 2.11 15.59 -16.47
N TYR A 119 1.16 14.74 -16.15
CA TYR A 119 0.47 14.78 -14.87
C TYR A 119 1.04 13.74 -13.92
N ARG A 120 1.12 14.08 -12.64
CA ARG A 120 1.44 13.13 -11.58
C ARG A 120 0.58 13.37 -10.36
N TRP A 121 -0.07 12.32 -9.89
CA TRP A 121 -0.77 12.29 -8.61
C TRP A 121 -0.11 11.25 -7.70
N ASP A 122 0.16 11.63 -6.46
CA ASP A 122 0.65 10.73 -5.42
C ASP A 122 -0.38 10.71 -4.29
N TYR A 123 -0.95 9.54 -4.01
CA TYR A 123 -1.93 9.29 -2.96
C TYR A 123 -1.35 8.39 -1.89
N VAL A 124 -1.71 8.63 -0.64
CA VAL A 124 -1.39 7.76 0.51
C VAL A 124 -2.69 7.29 1.16
N TRP A 125 -2.75 6.02 1.52
CA TRP A 125 -3.87 5.51 2.30
C TRP A 125 -3.80 6.02 3.74
N GLN A 126 -4.83 6.76 4.15
CA GLN A 126 -5.00 7.18 5.53
C GLN A 126 -6.11 6.36 6.20
N THR A 127 -5.84 5.93 7.43
CA THR A 127 -6.80 5.20 8.27
C THR A 127 -7.62 6.11 9.18
N ALA A 128 -7.26 7.39 9.30
CA ALA A 128 -8.02 8.38 10.07
C ALA A 128 -9.43 8.55 9.48
N THR A 129 -10.44 8.72 10.32
CA THR A 129 -11.85 8.79 9.88
C THR A 129 -12.15 10.09 9.13
N PRO A 130 -12.73 10.04 7.91
CA PRO A 130 -13.02 8.84 7.13
C PRO A 130 -11.76 8.29 6.45
N SER A 131 -11.56 6.96 6.54
CA SER A 131 -10.43 6.30 5.90
C SER A 131 -10.53 6.39 4.38
N GLY A 132 -9.38 6.47 3.71
CA GLY A 132 -9.34 6.62 2.27
C GLY A 132 -7.99 7.05 1.71
N TRP A 133 -7.91 7.06 0.39
CA TRP A 133 -6.78 7.63 -0.34
C TRP A 133 -6.76 9.15 -0.15
N ARG A 134 -5.64 9.70 0.33
CA ARG A 134 -5.40 11.15 0.40
C ARG A 134 -4.35 11.56 -0.58
N LEU A 135 -4.66 12.56 -1.38
CA LEU A 135 -3.67 13.21 -2.22
C LEU A 135 -2.59 13.82 -1.32
N GLN A 136 -1.34 13.41 -1.53
CA GLN A 136 -0.17 14.01 -0.92
C GLN A 136 0.47 15.04 -1.85
N SER A 137 0.51 14.76 -3.14
CA SER A 137 1.06 15.71 -4.12
C SER A 137 0.40 15.57 -5.48
N TYR A 138 0.36 16.69 -6.20
CA TYR A 138 -0.07 16.77 -7.58
C TYR A 138 0.86 17.70 -8.37
N ARG A 139 1.24 17.29 -9.58
CA ARG A 139 2.08 18.05 -10.52
C ARG A 139 1.53 17.92 -11.95
N GLN A 140 1.66 19.00 -12.72
CA GLN A 140 1.36 19.07 -14.15
C GLN A 140 2.52 19.77 -14.88
#